data_AF-A0A1V9EJF6-F1
#
_entry.id   AF-A0A1V9EJF6-F1
#
_cell.length_a   1.000
_cell.length_b   1.000
_cell.length_c   1.000
_cell.angle_alpha   90.00
_cell.angle_beta   90.00
_cell.angle_gamma   90.00
#
_symmetry.space_group_name_H-M   'P 1'
#
loop_
_entity.id
_entity.type
_entity.pdbx_description
1 polymer ?
#
loop_
_entity_poly.entity_id
_entity_poly.type
_entity_poly.pdbx_seq_one_letter_code
_entity_poly.pdbx_strand_id
1 'polypeptide(L)'
;MEDIVSIEFEYKGKTYFALARIKDKNDHKEYHITVMNGALEQKLYGNHVFVDQESWILLSPVPENRTGQLRMAVGMALCKHFNKPYHFAETAVFK
;
A
#
# COMPACT_ATOMS: atom_id res chain seq x y z
N MET A 1 19.56 1.23 -3.41
CA MET A 1 19.67 0.39 -2.20
C MET A 1 18.25 -0.07 -1.91
N GLU A 2 17.96 -1.36 -1.80
CA GLU A 2 16.58 -1.81 -1.49
C GLU A 2 16.36 -1.72 0.02
N ASP A 3 15.65 -0.69 0.48
CA ASP A 3 15.24 -0.56 1.87
C ASP A 3 13.92 -1.31 2.13
N ILE A 4 13.82 -1.94 3.29
CA ILE A 4 12.60 -2.62 3.75
C ILE A 4 12.23 -2.05 5.10
N VAL A 5 10.99 -1.59 5.23
CA VAL A 5 10.44 -1.11 6.51
C VAL A 5 9.24 -1.95 6.92
N SER A 6 9.03 -2.11 8.23
CA SER A 6 7.80 -2.69 8.76
C SER A 6 6.78 -1.59 9.01
N ILE A 7 5.56 -1.81 8.53
CA ILE A 7 4.42 -0.92 8.77
C ILE A 7 3.35 -1.67 9.58
N GLU A 8 2.79 -0.97 10.55
CA GLU A 8 1.62 -1.40 11.31
C GLU A 8 0.37 -0.82 10.67
N PHE A 9 -0.69 -1.63 10.53
CA PHE A 9 -1.98 -1.17 10.03
C PHE A 9 -3.15 -1.83 10.77
N GLU A 10 -4.25 -1.10 10.89
CA GLU A 10 -5.50 -1.62 11.46
C GLU A 10 -6.44 -2.07 10.35
N TYR A 11 -7.01 -3.27 10.49
CA TYR A 11 -8.04 -3.78 9.60
C TYR A 11 -9.10 -4.54 10.38
N LYS A 12 -10.35 -4.07 10.30
CA LYS A 12 -11.51 -4.67 11.01
C LYS A 12 -11.29 -4.80 12.53
N GLY A 13 -10.76 -3.75 13.15
CA GLY A 13 -10.53 -3.69 14.60
C GLY A 13 -9.41 -4.59 15.11
N LYS A 14 -8.53 -5.06 14.21
CA LYS A 14 -7.33 -5.83 14.57
C LYS A 14 -6.10 -5.18 13.96
N THR A 15 -5.00 -5.19 14.71
CA THR A 15 -3.69 -4.74 14.25
C THR A 15 -2.96 -5.84 13.49
N TYR A 16 -2.38 -5.49 12.35
CA TYR A 16 -1.56 -6.36 11.52
C TYR A 16 -0.27 -5.64 11.13
N PHE A 17 0.69 -6.42 10.62
CA PHE A 17 1.96 -5.91 10.13
C PHE A 17 2.16 -6.28 8.67
N ALA A 18 2.82 -5.39 7.94
CA ALA A 18 3.29 -5.63 6.60
C ALA A 18 4.73 -5.14 6.45
N LEU A 19 5.44 -5.70 5.47
CA LEU A 19 6.74 -5.24 5.03
C LEU A 19 6.55 -4.40 3.77
N ALA A 20 7.07 -3.19 3.76
CA ALA A 20 7.13 -2.33 2.60
C ALA A 20 8.55 -2.34 2.06
N ARG A 21 8.74 -3.01 0.93
CA ARG A 21 9.99 -2.92 0.16
C ARG A 21 9.94 -1.69 -0.72
N ILE A 22 10.93 -0.84 -0.59
CA ILE A 22 11.07 0.41 -1.32
C ILE A 22 11.91 0.15 -2.57
N LYS A 23 11.34 0.49 -3.73
CA LYS A 23 12.05 0.43 -5.01
C LYS A 23 12.06 1.80 -5.66
N ASP A 24 13.23 2.38 -5.78
CA ASP A 24 13.42 3.59 -6.58
C ASP A 24 13.35 3.20 -8.07
N LYS A 25 12.44 3.84 -8.81
CA LYS A 25 12.39 3.84 -10.27
C LYS A 25 12.96 5.16 -10.78
N ASN A 26 13.19 5.26 -12.09
CA ASN A 26 13.79 6.44 -12.70
C ASN A 26 12.94 7.72 -12.49
N ASP A 27 11.62 7.57 -12.36
CA ASP A 27 10.62 8.63 -12.38
C ASP A 27 9.70 8.64 -11.14
N HIS A 28 9.71 7.59 -10.32
CA HIS A 28 8.89 7.47 -9.11
C HIS A 28 9.48 6.47 -8.13
N LYS A 29 8.90 6.39 -6.93
CA LYS A 29 9.21 5.33 -5.96
C LYS A 29 8.03 4.36 -5.86
N GLU A 30 8.31 3.07 -5.76
CA GLU A 30 7.28 2.04 -5.55
C GLU A 30 7.43 1.41 -4.16
N TYR A 31 6.30 1.24 -3.48
CA TYR A 31 6.19 0.48 -2.25
C TYR A 31 5.55 -0.87 -2.57
N HIS A 32 6.34 -1.94 -2.50
CA HIS A 32 5.89 -3.32 -2.69
C HIS A 32 5.58 -3.90 -1.32
N ILE A 33 4.31 -4.18 -1.07
CA ILE A 33 3.82 -4.61 0.24
C ILE A 33 3.76 -6.14 0.34
N THR A 34 4.15 -6.66 1.48
CA THR A 34 3.90 -8.06 1.88
C THR A 34 3.26 -8.07 3.26
N VAL A 35 1.99 -8.44 3.34
CA VAL A 35 1.24 -8.57 4.60
C VAL A 35 1.69 -9.84 5.31
N MET A 36 2.03 -9.73 6.60
CA MET A 36 2.56 -10.87 7.38
C MET A 36 1.48 -11.90 7.75
N ASN A 37 0.21 -11.59 7.52
CA ASN A 37 -0.89 -12.54 7.62
C ASN A 37 -1.18 -13.16 6.25
N GLY A 38 -0.90 -14.46 6.09
CA GLY A 38 -1.04 -15.15 4.80
C GLY A 38 -2.44 -15.07 4.17
N ALA A 39 -3.50 -15.07 4.97
CA ALA A 39 -4.87 -14.97 4.45
C ALA A 39 -5.21 -13.56 3.94
N LEU A 40 -4.63 -12.52 4.55
CA LEU A 40 -4.75 -11.14 4.06
C LEU A 40 -3.83 -10.89 2.87
N GLU A 41 -2.63 -11.46 2.87
CA GLU A 41 -1.70 -11.37 1.75
C GLU A 41 -2.31 -11.95 0.46
N GLN A 42 -2.90 -13.13 0.54
CA GLN A 42 -3.61 -13.74 -0.59
C GLN A 42 -4.74 -12.84 -1.12
N LYS A 43 -5.42 -12.08 -0.25
CA LYS A 43 -6.46 -11.14 -0.67
C LYS A 43 -5.90 -9.88 -1.34
N LEU A 44 -4.68 -9.49 -0.97
CA LEU A 44 -3.98 -8.33 -1.53
C LEU A 44 -3.15 -8.70 -2.77
N TYR A 45 -3.18 -9.96 -3.21
CA TYR A 45 -2.47 -10.39 -4.40
C TYR A 45 -2.85 -9.57 -5.63
N GLY A 46 -1.84 -9.18 -6.43
CA GLY A 46 -1.98 -8.24 -7.55
C GLY A 46 -2.31 -6.78 -7.14
N ASN A 47 -2.47 -6.50 -5.86
CA ASN A 47 -2.95 -5.23 -5.31
C ASN A 47 -2.02 -4.64 -4.23
N HIS A 48 -0.78 -5.10 -4.20
CA HIS A 48 0.18 -4.83 -3.12
C HIS A 48 1.22 -3.75 -3.46
N VAL A 49 1.14 -3.14 -4.65
CA VAL A 49 2.08 -2.10 -5.08
C VAL A 49 1.42 -0.72 -4.97
N PHE A 50 2.09 0.20 -4.29
CA PHE A 50 1.69 1.62 -4.19
C PHE A 50 2.76 2.49 -4.84
N VAL A 51 2.33 3.54 -5.53
CA VAL A 51 3.23 4.44 -6.28
C VAL A 51 3.36 5.75 -5.51
N ASP A 52 4.59 6.21 -5.30
CA ASP A 52 4.94 7.48 -4.71
C ASP A 52 5.37 8.44 -5.81
N GLN A 53 4.56 9.46 -6.05
CA GLN A 53 4.83 10.53 -7.01
C GLN A 53 5.38 11.76 -6.27
N GLU A 54 6.57 11.60 -5.67
CA GLU A 54 7.34 12.57 -4.90
C GLU A 54 6.60 13.23 -3.72
N SER A 55 5.52 13.94 -4.00
CA SER A 55 4.69 14.70 -3.08
C SER A 55 3.53 13.91 -2.48
N TRP A 56 3.04 12.85 -3.13
CA TRP A 56 1.93 12.03 -2.63
C TRP A 56 2.06 10.55 -2.97
N ILE A 57 1.41 9.72 -2.15
CA ILE A 57 1.21 8.30 -2.44
C ILE A 57 -0.12 8.13 -3.16
N LEU A 58 -0.08 7.47 -4.31
CA LEU A 58 -1.26 7.16 -5.10
C LEU A 58 -1.99 5.96 -4.50
N LEU A 59 -3.23 6.20 -4.07
CA LEU A 59 -4.18 5.17 -3.68
C LEU A 59 -5.13 4.94 -4.85
N SER A 60 -4.84 3.93 -5.68
CA SER A 60 -5.75 3.56 -6.77
C SER A 60 -7.15 3.24 -6.22
N PRO A 61 -8.23 3.53 -6.97
CA PRO A 61 -9.57 3.24 -6.54
C PRO A 61 -9.70 1.72 -6.45
N VAL A 62 -10.04 1.25 -5.26
CA VAL A 62 -10.21 -0.18 -5.02
C VAL A 62 -11.69 -0.42 -4.78
N PRO A 63 -12.32 -1.39 -5.46
CA PRO A 63 -13.75 -1.65 -5.32
C PRO A 63 -14.18 -1.77 -3.86
N GLU A 64 -15.44 -1.45 -3.54
CA GLU A 64 -16.05 -1.53 -2.19
C GLU A 64 -16.09 -2.95 -1.58
N ASN A 65 -15.33 -3.89 -2.15
CA ASN A 65 -15.15 -5.21 -1.63
C ASN A 65 -14.10 -5.24 -0.50
N ARG A 66 -13.98 -6.41 0.12
CA ARG A 66 -13.07 -6.63 1.26
C ARG A 66 -11.59 -6.39 0.90
N THR A 67 -11.20 -6.62 -0.35
CA THR A 67 -9.84 -6.37 -0.84
C THR A 67 -9.56 -4.87 -0.92
N GLY A 68 -10.54 -4.07 -1.33
CA GLY A 68 -10.39 -2.62 -1.36
C GLY A 68 -10.24 -1.98 0.00
N GLN A 69 -11.04 -2.42 0.96
CA GLN A 69 -10.89 -2.00 2.35
C GLN A 69 -9.50 -2.36 2.92
N LEU A 70 -8.98 -3.55 2.58
CA LEU A 70 -7.65 -3.99 3.03
C LEU A 70 -6.55 -3.14 2.39
N ARG A 71 -6.60 -2.94 1.07
CA ARG A 71 -5.63 -2.12 0.35
C ARG A 71 -5.64 -0.68 0.84
N MET A 72 -6.82 -0.12 1.13
CA MET A 72 -6.95 1.21 1.69
C MET A 72 -6.35 1.29 3.09
N ALA A 73 -6.61 0.32 3.97
CA ALA A 73 -6.00 0.27 5.30
C ALA A 73 -4.46 0.27 5.23
N VAL A 74 -3.89 -0.57 4.35
CA VAL A 74 -2.44 -0.63 4.10
C VAL A 74 -1.91 0.69 3.53
N GLY A 75 -2.60 1.27 2.55
CA GLY A 75 -2.20 2.54 1.92
C GLY A 75 -2.22 3.71 2.89
N MET A 76 -3.23 3.79 3.75
CA MET A 76 -3.31 4.81 4.81
C MET A 76 -2.17 4.65 5.83
N ALA A 77 -1.84 3.40 6.19
CA ALA A 77 -0.71 3.12 7.07
C ALA A 77 0.64 3.52 6.43
N LEU A 78 0.83 3.28 5.13
CA LEU A 78 2.00 3.77 4.38
C LEU A 78 2.11 5.29 4.44
N CYS A 79 1.03 6.00 4.14
CA CYS A 79 0.99 7.47 4.16
C CYS A 79 1.36 8.02 5.54
N LYS A 80 0.79 7.42 6.59
CA LYS A 80 1.11 7.76 7.98
C LYS A 80 2.58 7.49 8.31
N HIS A 81 3.11 6.33 7.93
CA HIS A 81 4.48 5.93 8.23
C HIS A 81 5.51 6.87 7.60
N PHE A 82 5.30 7.26 6.34
CA PHE A 82 6.20 8.15 5.61
C PHE A 82 5.86 9.64 5.74
N ASN A 83 4.85 9.98 6.54
CA ASN A 83 4.33 11.35 6.70
C ASN A 83 4.04 12.03 5.34
N LYS A 84 3.40 11.29 4.42
CA LYS A 84 3.04 11.77 3.09
C LYS A 84 1.52 11.88 2.92
N PRO A 85 1.02 12.89 2.19
CA PRO A 85 -0.37 12.93 1.79
C PRO A 85 -0.67 11.83 0.76
N TYR A 86 -1.96 11.54 0.57
CA TYR A 86 -2.43 10.62 -0.46
C TYR A 86 -3.25 11.33 -1.54
N HIS A 87 -3.29 10.72 -2.72
CA HIS A 87 -4.24 11.07 -3.78
C HIS A 87 -4.98 9.81 -4.22
N PHE A 88 -6.29 9.92 -4.40
CA PHE A 88 -7.05 8.86 -5.02
C PHE A 88 -6.91 8.97 -6.53
N ALA A 89 -6.53 7.88 -7.20
CA ALA A 89 -6.61 7.88 -8.65
C ALA A 89 -8.09 7.79 -9.07
N GLU A 90 -8.49 8.49 -10.12
CA GLU A 90 -9.85 8.40 -10.66
C GLU A 90 -10.07 7.09 -11.46
N THR A 91 -8.98 6.43 -11.85
CA THR A 91 -8.98 5.16 -12.58
C THR A 91 -7.99 4.18 -11.96
N ALA A 92 -8.33 2.89 -11.98
CA ALA A 92 -7.44 1.84 -11.51
C ALA A 92 -6.18 1.83 -12.39
N VAL A 93 -5.02 2.08 -11.78
CA VAL A 93 -3.73 1.89 -12.43
C VAL A 93 -3.48 0.38 -12.55
N PHE A 94 -3.97 -0.21 -13.63
CA PHE A 94 -3.59 -1.55 -14.04
C PHE A 94 -2.17 -1.46 -14.61
N LYS A 95 -1.22 -2.16 -13.97
CA LYS A 95 0.04 -2.56 -14.61
C LYS A 95 -0.11 -3.99 -15.08
#